data_AF-F9P970-F1
#
_entry.id   AF-F9P970-F1
#
_cell.length_a   1.000
_cell.length_b   1.000
_cell.length_c   1.000
_cell.angle_alpha   90.00
_cell.angle_beta   90.00
_cell.angle_gamma   90.00
#
_symmetry.space_group_name_H-M   'P 1'
#
loop_
_entity.id
_entity.type
_entity.pdbx_description
1 polymer ?
#
loop_
_entity_poly.entity_id
_entity_poly.type
_entity_poly.pdbx_seq_one_letter_code
_entity_poly.pdbx_strand_id
1 'polypeptide(L)'
;MDNLWLLTEERPKPSVILQIIEMYCNDFDDSIIFNTKIKIKPHIENGCFKFIYEVEGLKVNNADKIFIKTVSGSSSFLDFLLFKQADAPTEGNHNDNLIMAIEETKTSDDESRNTGVYQRGSKFVYITPYYDSVKLYMLYNEELEARQDKKPSDTSIFGTNILLTLGVTIVGKEIAKWFKPFSSLEELIEFKSGMRQPPAGNVPITITQYDDRIEISGRLSKPGDAGNIGHDPNIGALSMISKCIRTLGWNKDIIITMHGVRQEYVNKTKGKNKFLYICNILDLKLDGIIMPEKVELPELYWHYEMSSEK
;
A
#
# COMPACT_ATOMS: atom_id res chain seq x y z
N MET A 1 0.63 -1.31 -31.32
CA MET A 1 -0.32 -0.71 -30.37
C MET A 1 -0.03 -1.36 -29.04
N ASP A 2 0.01 -0.58 -27.96
CA ASP A 2 0.38 -1.11 -26.65
C ASP A 2 -0.74 -1.98 -26.07
N ASN A 3 -0.36 -2.84 -25.14
CA ASN A 3 -1.27 -3.63 -24.32
C ASN A 3 -1.32 -3.04 -22.91
N LEU A 4 -2.43 -3.32 -22.21
CA LEU A 4 -2.52 -3.13 -20.77
C LEU A 4 -2.14 -4.46 -20.09
N TRP A 5 -1.14 -4.43 -19.20
CA TRP A 5 -0.71 -5.59 -18.43
C TRP A 5 -1.00 -5.36 -16.95
N LEU A 6 -1.92 -6.14 -16.40
CA LEU A 6 -2.26 -6.14 -14.99
C LEU A 6 -1.49 -7.26 -14.27
N LEU A 7 -0.54 -6.90 -13.42
CA LEU A 7 0.15 -7.84 -12.55
C LEU A 7 -0.56 -7.92 -11.20
N THR A 8 -0.71 -9.12 -10.66
CA THR A 8 -1.38 -9.36 -9.36
C THR A 8 -1.00 -10.71 -8.78
N GLU A 9 -1.09 -10.86 -7.46
CA GLU A 9 -0.81 -12.15 -6.78
C GLU A 9 -1.97 -13.14 -6.88
N GLU A 10 -3.20 -12.65 -7.02
CA GLU A 10 -4.41 -13.45 -7.06
C GLU A 10 -5.29 -13.05 -8.24
N ARG A 11 -6.02 -14.02 -8.80
CA ARG A 11 -6.91 -13.74 -9.93
C ARG A 11 -8.04 -12.76 -9.52
N PRO A 12 -8.15 -11.58 -10.16
CA PRO A 12 -9.17 -10.59 -9.78
C PRO A 12 -10.55 -10.99 -10.27
N LYS A 13 -11.59 -10.46 -9.60
CA LYS A 13 -12.96 -10.55 -10.09
C LYS A 13 -13.12 -9.67 -11.34
N PRO A 14 -14.00 -10.04 -12.30
CA PRO A 14 -14.29 -9.20 -13.47
C PRO A 14 -14.72 -7.77 -13.13
N SER A 15 -15.42 -7.56 -12.02
CA SER A 15 -15.83 -6.23 -11.54
C SER A 15 -14.64 -5.36 -11.13
N VAL A 16 -13.60 -5.94 -10.53
CA VAL A 16 -12.39 -5.22 -10.13
C VAL A 16 -11.59 -4.80 -11.35
N ILE A 17 -11.50 -5.67 -12.37
CA ILE A 17 -10.88 -5.32 -13.66
C ILE A 17 -11.58 -4.11 -14.27
N LEU A 18 -12.92 -4.11 -14.31
CA LEU A 18 -13.67 -2.98 -14.87
C LEU A 18 -13.33 -1.68 -14.12
N GLN A 19 -13.33 -1.70 -12.79
CA GLN A 19 -13.01 -0.52 -11.98
C GLN A 19 -11.58 -0.02 -12.23
N ILE A 20 -10.58 -0.91 -12.30
CA ILE A 20 -9.19 -0.54 -12.60
C ILE A 20 -9.10 0.10 -14.00
N ILE A 21 -9.82 -0.43 -14.99
CA ILE A 21 -9.83 0.13 -16.34
C ILE A 21 -10.58 1.47 -16.41
N GLU A 22 -11.66 1.64 -15.65
CA GLU A 22 -12.35 2.93 -15.51
C GLU A 22 -11.44 3.99 -14.86
N MET A 23 -10.71 3.61 -13.81
CA MET A 23 -9.68 4.45 -13.18
C MET A 23 -8.61 4.86 -14.19
N TYR A 24 -8.09 3.89 -14.96
CA TYR A 24 -7.12 4.15 -16.01
C TYR A 24 -7.66 5.13 -17.07
N CYS A 25 -8.87 4.89 -17.60
CA CYS A 25 -9.45 5.76 -18.63
C CYS A 25 -9.63 7.20 -18.13
N ASN A 26 -10.10 7.37 -16.89
CA ASN A 26 -10.27 8.68 -16.27
C ASN A 26 -8.95 9.45 -16.12
N ASP A 27 -7.88 8.75 -15.73
CA ASP A 27 -6.63 9.38 -15.34
C ASP A 27 -5.61 9.57 -16.47
N PHE A 28 -5.82 8.89 -17.60
CA PHE A 28 -4.89 8.83 -18.73
C PHE A 28 -5.55 9.21 -20.07
N ASP A 29 -6.67 9.93 -20.03
CA ASP A 29 -7.40 10.46 -21.19
C ASP A 29 -7.68 9.37 -22.25
N ASP A 30 -8.20 8.24 -21.77
CA ASP A 30 -8.57 7.11 -22.60
C ASP A 30 -10.06 6.79 -22.42
N SER A 31 -10.59 5.84 -23.19
CA SER A 31 -12.01 5.50 -23.10
C SER A 31 -12.26 4.02 -23.32
N ILE A 32 -13.26 3.50 -22.60
CA ILE A 32 -13.81 2.18 -22.87
C ILE A 32 -14.70 2.29 -24.10
N ILE A 33 -14.35 1.56 -25.17
CA ILE A 33 -15.10 1.55 -26.44
C ILE A 33 -16.01 0.33 -26.58
N PHE A 34 -15.82 -0.69 -25.73
CA PHE A 34 -16.65 -1.88 -25.71
C PHE A 34 -16.68 -2.46 -24.30
N ASN A 35 -17.86 -2.65 -23.74
CA ASN A 35 -18.07 -3.29 -22.44
C ASN A 35 -19.30 -4.21 -22.52
N THR A 36 -19.06 -5.51 -22.44
CA THR A 36 -20.09 -6.56 -22.38
C THR A 36 -19.77 -7.47 -21.20
N LYS A 37 -20.20 -8.74 -21.23
CA LYS A 37 -19.85 -9.69 -20.17
C LYS A 37 -18.33 -9.94 -20.19
N ILE A 38 -17.63 -9.35 -19.23
CA ILE A 38 -16.18 -9.52 -19.03
C ILE A 38 -15.88 -10.98 -18.71
N LYS A 39 -14.94 -11.56 -19.46
CA LYS A 39 -14.42 -12.92 -19.26
C LYS A 39 -12.91 -12.88 -19.14
N ILE A 40 -12.38 -13.60 -18.16
CA ILE A 40 -10.94 -13.75 -17.95
C ILE A 40 -10.58 -15.15 -18.45
N LYS A 41 -9.93 -15.23 -19.62
CA LYS A 41 -9.61 -16.50 -20.26
C LYS A 41 -8.13 -16.86 -20.06
N PRO A 42 -7.82 -18.05 -19.53
CA PRO A 42 -6.43 -18.49 -19.39
C PRO A 42 -5.84 -18.77 -20.77
N HIS A 43 -4.57 -18.41 -20.95
CA HIS A 43 -3.77 -18.89 -22.06
C HIS A 43 -3.27 -20.29 -21.74
N ILE A 44 -3.72 -21.25 -22.54
CA ILE A 44 -3.32 -22.66 -22.45
C ILE A 44 -2.58 -23.03 -23.73
N GLU A 45 -1.36 -23.51 -23.59
CA GLU A 45 -0.56 -24.01 -24.70
C GLU A 45 -0.04 -25.39 -24.34
N ASN A 46 -0.23 -26.36 -25.24
CA ASN A 46 0.10 -27.77 -25.05
C ASN A 46 -0.50 -28.38 -23.77
N GLY A 47 -1.71 -27.93 -23.40
CA GLY A 47 -2.40 -28.39 -22.19
C GLY A 47 -1.89 -27.78 -20.88
N CYS A 48 -0.88 -26.89 -20.94
CA CYS A 48 -0.33 -26.21 -19.78
C CYS A 48 -0.79 -24.76 -19.74
N PHE A 49 -1.24 -24.33 -18.55
CA PHE A 49 -1.50 -22.93 -18.26
C PHE A 49 -0.19 -22.14 -18.23
N LYS A 50 -0.21 -20.92 -18.79
CA LYS A 50 0.98 -20.06 -18.96
C LYS A 50 1.09 -18.91 -17.97
N PHE A 51 0.29 -18.90 -16.91
CA PHE A 51 0.27 -17.78 -15.93
C PHE A 51 -0.07 -16.43 -16.58
N ILE A 52 -0.81 -16.49 -17.70
CA ILE A 52 -1.32 -15.35 -18.45
C ILE A 52 -2.81 -15.57 -18.69
N TYR A 53 -3.59 -14.53 -18.43
CA TYR A 53 -4.98 -14.43 -18.85
C TYR A 53 -5.15 -13.29 -19.84
N GLU A 54 -6.11 -13.43 -20.75
CA GLU A 54 -6.61 -12.34 -21.59
C GLU A 54 -8.02 -11.97 -21.15
N VAL A 55 -8.26 -10.68 -21.01
CA VAL A 55 -9.58 -10.14 -20.68
C VAL A 55 -10.34 -9.93 -21.99
N GLU A 56 -11.45 -10.64 -22.14
CA GLU A 56 -12.40 -10.47 -23.22
C GLU A 56 -13.67 -9.75 -22.75
N GLY A 57 -14.38 -9.13 -23.68
CA GLY A 57 -15.62 -8.42 -23.37
C GLY A 57 -15.41 -6.99 -22.88
N LEU A 58 -14.17 -6.53 -22.78
CA LEU A 58 -13.77 -5.17 -22.42
C LEU A 58 -12.69 -4.69 -23.41
N LYS A 59 -12.89 -3.52 -24.03
CA LYS A 59 -11.90 -2.91 -24.93
C LYS A 59 -11.73 -1.42 -24.63
N VAL A 60 -10.48 -0.98 -24.65
CA VAL A 60 -10.05 0.40 -24.44
C VAL A 60 -9.59 0.97 -25.79
N ASN A 61 -9.81 2.26 -26.03
CA ASN A 61 -9.51 2.89 -27.31
C ASN A 61 -8.02 2.81 -27.68
N ASN A 62 -7.13 3.19 -26.76
CA ASN A 62 -5.68 3.24 -27.01
C ASN A 62 -4.92 2.03 -26.44
N ALA A 63 -5.54 0.85 -26.39
CA ALA A 63 -4.89 -0.42 -26.07
C ALA A 63 -5.42 -1.55 -26.97
N ASP A 64 -4.52 -2.43 -27.43
CA ASP A 64 -4.91 -3.58 -28.26
C ASP A 64 -5.62 -4.64 -27.41
N LYS A 65 -4.94 -5.11 -26.36
CA LYS A 65 -5.44 -6.13 -25.43
C LYS A 65 -5.21 -5.74 -23.97
N ILE A 66 -5.93 -6.44 -23.10
CA ILE A 66 -5.76 -6.37 -21.66
C ILE A 66 -5.38 -7.77 -21.18
N PHE A 67 -4.19 -7.89 -20.61
CA PHE A 67 -3.64 -9.12 -20.08
C PHE A 67 -3.54 -9.06 -18.56
N ILE A 68 -3.65 -10.21 -17.92
CA ILE A 68 -3.37 -10.39 -16.49
C ILE A 68 -2.23 -11.40 -16.36
N LYS A 69 -1.22 -11.11 -15.55
CA LYS A 69 -0.17 -12.06 -15.21
C LYS A 69 -0.05 -12.23 -13.70
N THR A 70 0.11 -13.48 -13.29
CA THR A 70 0.29 -13.83 -11.88
C THR A 70 1.75 -13.57 -11.47
N VAL A 71 1.92 -12.84 -10.37
CA VAL A 71 3.23 -12.49 -9.80
C VAL A 71 3.26 -12.77 -8.31
N SER A 72 4.44 -12.75 -7.70
CA SER A 72 4.61 -12.72 -6.26
C SER A 72 5.41 -11.50 -5.83
N GLY A 73 4.99 -10.91 -4.72
CA GLY A 73 5.74 -9.84 -4.06
C GLY A 73 6.98 -10.36 -3.34
N SER A 74 8.10 -9.65 -3.43
CA SER A 74 9.28 -9.97 -2.61
C SER A 74 9.10 -9.58 -1.14
N SER A 75 8.18 -8.66 -0.83
CA SER A 75 7.75 -8.32 0.52
C SER A 75 6.38 -7.62 0.54
N SER A 76 6.33 -6.28 0.70
CA SER A 76 5.09 -5.51 0.81
C SER A 76 4.55 -5.10 -0.57
N PHE A 77 3.91 -6.03 -1.26
CA PHE A 77 3.38 -5.81 -2.62
C PHE A 77 1.98 -5.19 -2.62
N LEU A 78 1.74 -4.22 -3.52
CA LEU A 78 0.41 -3.65 -3.78
C LEU A 78 -0.41 -4.63 -4.62
N ASP A 79 -1.70 -4.79 -4.33
CA ASP A 79 -2.53 -5.86 -4.92
C ASP A 79 -2.54 -5.89 -6.45
N PHE A 80 -2.35 -4.73 -7.11
CA PHE A 80 -2.22 -4.63 -8.57
C PHE A 80 -1.14 -3.66 -9.02
N LEU A 81 -0.47 -4.01 -10.12
CA LEU A 81 0.34 -3.10 -10.94
C LEU A 81 -0.19 -3.08 -12.38
N LEU A 82 -0.44 -1.91 -12.94
CA LEU A 82 -0.89 -1.75 -14.33
C LEU A 82 0.22 -1.12 -15.17
N PHE A 83 0.66 -1.82 -16.21
CA PHE A 83 1.61 -1.35 -17.20
C PHE A 83 0.91 -1.09 -18.54
N LYS A 84 1.43 -0.13 -19.32
CA LYS A 84 0.99 0.11 -20.70
C LYS A 84 2.17 0.08 -21.66
N GLN A 85 2.30 -1.01 -22.41
CA GLN A 85 3.42 -1.25 -23.33
C GLN A 85 3.13 -2.44 -24.26
N ALA A 86 3.86 -2.55 -25.37
CA ALA A 86 3.68 -3.63 -26.35
C ALA A 86 3.90 -5.02 -25.74
N ASP A 87 5.03 -5.22 -25.07
CA ASP A 87 5.44 -6.52 -24.52
C ASP A 87 5.13 -6.65 -23.02
N ALA A 88 5.09 -7.88 -22.52
CA ALA A 88 4.90 -8.11 -21.09
C ALA A 88 6.02 -7.47 -20.26
N PRO A 89 5.74 -6.93 -19.07
CA PRO A 89 6.77 -6.35 -18.23
C PRO A 89 7.86 -7.36 -17.85
N THR A 90 9.08 -6.89 -17.69
CA THR A 90 10.26 -7.65 -17.29
C THR A 90 10.60 -7.34 -15.85
N GLU A 91 10.85 -8.37 -15.05
CA GLU A 91 11.23 -8.23 -13.64
C GLU A 91 12.45 -7.30 -13.49
N GLY A 92 12.34 -6.31 -12.60
CA GLY A 92 13.43 -5.38 -12.32
C GLY A 92 13.74 -4.38 -13.44
N ASN A 93 12.98 -4.35 -14.54
CA ASN A 93 13.21 -3.39 -15.61
C ASN A 93 12.59 -2.02 -15.28
N HIS A 94 13.43 -1.04 -14.97
CA HIS A 94 12.98 0.33 -14.69
C HIS A 94 12.49 1.11 -15.92
N ASN A 95 12.71 0.59 -17.13
CA ASN A 95 12.18 1.20 -18.36
C ASN A 95 10.76 0.74 -18.70
N ASP A 96 10.25 -0.27 -18.00
CA ASP A 96 8.86 -0.69 -18.19
C ASP A 96 7.90 0.42 -17.73
N ASN A 97 6.86 0.64 -18.52
CA ASN A 97 5.94 1.73 -18.29
C ASN A 97 4.85 1.36 -17.28
N LEU A 98 5.23 1.29 -15.99
CA LEU A 98 4.30 1.17 -14.88
C LEU A 98 3.53 2.50 -14.70
N ILE A 99 2.22 2.46 -14.93
CA ILE A 99 1.38 3.67 -14.89
C ILE A 99 0.53 3.77 -13.63
N MET A 100 0.12 2.63 -13.04
CA MET A 100 -0.68 2.61 -11.82
C MET A 100 -0.22 1.50 -10.88
N ALA A 101 -0.19 1.79 -9.59
CA ALA A 101 0.03 0.81 -8.54
C ALA A 101 -1.10 0.95 -7.50
N ILE A 102 -1.81 -0.14 -7.24
CA ILE A 102 -3.14 -0.13 -6.65
C ILE A 102 -3.18 -1.11 -5.48
N GLU A 103 -3.57 -0.62 -4.32
CA GLU A 103 -3.98 -1.47 -3.20
C GLU A 103 -5.50 -1.62 -3.19
N GLU A 104 -6.02 -2.81 -2.92
CA GLU A 104 -7.45 -3.10 -2.84
C GLU A 104 -7.85 -3.50 -1.42
N THR A 105 -8.91 -2.90 -0.88
CA THR A 105 -9.58 -3.39 0.32
C THR A 105 -11.06 -3.64 0.14
N LYS A 106 -11.54 -4.70 0.78
CA LYS A 106 -12.96 -5.02 0.97
C LYS A 106 -13.46 -4.62 2.35
N THR A 107 -12.55 -4.30 3.27
CA THR A 107 -12.89 -3.98 4.66
C THR A 107 -13.40 -2.55 4.76
N SER A 108 -14.60 -2.39 5.32
CA SER A 108 -15.18 -1.08 5.63
C SER A 108 -14.73 -0.54 7.00
N ASP A 109 -14.88 0.77 7.22
CA ASP A 109 -14.61 1.41 8.52
C ASP A 109 -15.47 0.84 9.67
N ASP A 110 -16.67 0.34 9.35
CA ASP A 110 -17.60 -0.25 10.33
C ASP A 110 -17.17 -1.67 10.74
N GLU A 111 -16.48 -2.41 9.87
CA GLU A 111 -15.98 -3.76 10.17
C GLU A 111 -14.66 -3.75 10.94
N SER A 112 -13.66 -3.00 10.46
CA SER A 112 -12.38 -2.87 11.14
C SER A 112 -11.62 -1.61 10.73
N ARG A 113 -11.79 -0.56 11.54
CA ARG A 113 -11.14 0.76 11.40
C ARG A 113 -9.63 0.68 11.14
N ASN A 114 -8.92 -0.16 11.90
CA ASN A 114 -7.47 -0.29 11.81
C ASN A 114 -7.02 -1.14 10.62
N THR A 115 -7.81 -2.15 10.23
CA THR A 115 -7.49 -3.02 9.09
C THR A 115 -7.79 -2.33 7.76
N GLY A 116 -8.87 -1.54 7.69
CA GLY A 116 -9.28 -0.85 6.46
C GLY A 116 -8.28 0.17 5.95
N VAL A 117 -7.51 0.81 6.84
CA VAL A 117 -6.55 1.86 6.46
C VAL A 117 -5.12 1.56 6.90
N TYR A 118 -4.87 1.33 8.19
CA TYR A 118 -3.50 1.26 8.69
C TYR A 118 -2.70 0.05 8.22
N GLN A 119 -3.29 -1.15 8.22
CA GLN A 119 -2.55 -2.39 7.89
C GLN A 119 -1.88 -2.36 6.50
N ARG A 120 -2.41 -1.55 5.59
CA ARG A 120 -1.98 -1.46 4.19
C ARG A 120 -0.97 -0.34 3.93
N GLY A 121 -0.88 0.63 4.84
CA GLY A 121 -0.06 1.83 4.70
C GLY A 121 1.42 1.56 4.39
N SER A 122 1.98 0.42 4.83
CA SER A 122 3.39 0.07 4.55
C SER A 122 3.67 -0.15 3.07
N LYS A 123 2.68 -0.61 2.28
CA LYS A 123 2.88 -0.93 0.85
C LYS A 123 3.19 0.33 0.02
N PHE A 124 2.50 1.43 0.30
CA PHE A 124 2.75 2.74 -0.34
C PHE A 124 4.12 3.34 -0.01
N VAL A 125 4.72 2.95 1.12
CA VAL A 125 6.09 3.35 1.47
C VAL A 125 7.10 2.40 0.82
N TYR A 126 6.82 1.11 0.84
CA TYR A 126 7.75 0.08 0.38
C TYR A 126 7.97 0.08 -1.13
N ILE A 127 7.01 0.58 -1.93
CA ILE A 127 7.16 0.69 -3.38
C ILE A 127 8.15 1.79 -3.80
N THR A 128 8.36 2.83 -2.98
CA THR A 128 9.08 4.03 -3.43
C THR A 128 10.52 3.79 -3.90
N PRO A 129 11.33 2.90 -3.29
CA PRO A 129 12.68 2.64 -3.79
C PRO A 129 12.73 1.95 -5.16
N TYR A 130 11.62 1.39 -5.63
CA TYR A 130 11.52 0.66 -6.89
C TYR A 130 10.89 1.50 -8.00
N TYR A 131 9.92 2.36 -7.65
CA TYR A 131 9.17 3.19 -8.57
C TYR A 131 8.89 4.58 -7.96
N ASP A 132 9.52 5.62 -8.51
CA ASP A 132 9.46 6.98 -7.97
C ASP A 132 8.37 7.87 -8.60
N SER A 133 7.73 7.45 -9.69
CA SER A 133 6.79 8.31 -10.46
C SER A 133 5.49 7.63 -10.86
N VAL A 134 5.14 6.52 -10.20
CA VAL A 134 3.89 5.79 -10.44
C VAL A 134 2.72 6.47 -9.73
N LYS A 135 1.54 6.53 -10.37
CA LYS A 135 0.30 6.94 -9.70
C LYS A 135 -0.15 5.85 -8.72
N LEU A 136 -0.36 6.24 -7.46
CA LEU A 136 -0.76 5.34 -6.39
C LEU A 136 -2.26 5.41 -6.15
N TYR A 137 -2.90 4.25 -5.95
CA TYR A 137 -4.33 4.16 -5.69
C TYR A 137 -4.63 3.28 -4.48
N MET A 138 -5.65 3.68 -3.72
CA MET A 138 -6.29 2.87 -2.70
C MET A 138 -7.75 2.65 -3.10
N LEU A 139 -8.07 1.43 -3.52
CA LEU A 139 -9.36 1.00 -4.02
C LEU A 139 -10.20 0.34 -2.91
N TYR A 140 -11.35 0.94 -2.58
CA TYR A 140 -12.31 0.41 -1.62
C TYR A 140 -13.49 -0.22 -2.35
N ASN A 141 -13.48 -1.56 -2.50
CA ASN A 141 -14.41 -2.26 -3.37
C ASN A 141 -15.85 -2.36 -2.85
N GLU A 142 -16.07 -2.21 -1.54
CA GLU A 142 -17.37 -2.44 -0.90
C GLU A 142 -17.76 -1.29 0.08
N GLU A 143 -17.00 -0.19 0.13
CA GLU A 143 -17.27 0.92 1.08
C GLU A 143 -18.39 1.86 0.61
N LEU A 144 -18.72 1.92 -0.69
CA LEU A 144 -19.79 2.80 -1.20
C LEU A 144 -21.20 2.43 -0.72
N GLU A 145 -21.42 1.19 -0.23
CA GLU A 145 -22.68 0.81 0.41
C GLU A 145 -22.78 1.33 1.86
N ALA A 146 -21.67 1.82 2.44
CA ALA A 146 -21.61 2.35 3.79
C ALA A 146 -22.01 3.84 3.84
N ARG A 147 -23.30 4.08 4.07
CA ARG A 147 -23.91 5.33 4.60
C ARG A 147 -23.12 6.64 4.34
N GLN A 148 -23.30 7.24 3.18
CA GLN A 148 -22.72 8.55 2.79
C GLN A 148 -22.95 9.69 3.83
N ASP A 149 -23.99 9.57 4.66
CA ASP A 149 -24.34 10.56 5.68
C ASP A 149 -23.68 10.35 7.05
N LYS A 150 -23.04 9.21 7.29
CA LYS A 150 -22.35 8.94 8.56
C LYS A 150 -20.93 9.47 8.51
N LYS A 151 -20.54 10.28 9.51
CA LYS A 151 -19.14 10.69 9.65
C LYS A 151 -18.25 9.44 9.86
N PRO A 152 -17.17 9.28 9.09
CA PRO A 152 -16.18 8.22 9.30
C PRO A 152 -15.50 8.34 10.67
N SER A 153 -14.92 7.24 11.15
CA SER A 153 -14.14 7.24 12.38
C SER A 153 -12.90 8.15 12.27
N ASP A 154 -12.43 8.70 13.39
CA ASP A 154 -11.21 9.52 13.37
C ASP A 154 -9.99 8.74 12.85
N THR A 155 -9.96 7.41 13.04
CA THR A 155 -8.94 6.52 12.45
C THR A 155 -9.02 6.52 10.93
N SER A 156 -10.22 6.40 10.38
CA SER A 156 -10.46 6.45 8.93
C SER A 156 -10.06 7.80 8.35
N ILE A 157 -10.45 8.90 9.01
CA ILE A 157 -10.10 10.26 8.61
C ILE A 157 -8.58 10.46 8.67
N PHE A 158 -7.94 10.16 9.80
CA PHE A 158 -6.50 10.33 9.97
C PHE A 158 -5.70 9.54 8.93
N GLY A 159 -5.99 8.25 8.77
CA GLY A 159 -5.26 7.40 7.83
C GLY A 159 -5.53 7.79 6.38
N THR A 160 -6.77 8.11 6.00
CA THR A 160 -7.09 8.56 4.62
C THR A 160 -6.44 9.91 4.33
N ASN A 161 -6.45 10.84 5.28
CA ASN A 161 -5.79 12.14 5.13
C ASN A 161 -4.27 11.98 4.95
N ILE A 162 -3.64 11.03 5.64
CA ILE A 162 -2.23 10.66 5.37
C ILE A 162 -2.08 10.16 3.93
N LEU A 163 -2.91 9.21 3.48
CA LEU A 163 -2.83 8.70 2.10
C LEU A 163 -2.96 9.83 1.06
N LEU A 164 -3.88 10.76 1.27
CA LEU A 164 -4.03 11.96 0.43
C LEU A 164 -2.78 12.85 0.47
N THR A 165 -2.17 13.07 1.63
CA THR A 165 -0.90 13.80 1.76
C THR A 165 0.24 13.10 1.02
N LEU A 166 0.22 11.76 0.94
CA LEU A 166 1.19 10.96 0.19
C LEU A 166 0.91 10.92 -1.32
N GLY A 167 -0.11 11.62 -1.81
CA GLY A 167 -0.49 11.64 -3.23
C GLY A 167 -1.22 10.37 -3.70
N VAL A 168 -1.79 9.60 -2.78
CA VAL A 168 -2.57 8.39 -3.12
C VAL A 168 -4.00 8.79 -3.48
N THR A 169 -4.44 8.39 -4.67
CA THR A 169 -5.82 8.57 -5.12
C THR A 169 -6.72 7.55 -4.45
N ILE A 170 -7.80 8.03 -3.83
CA ILE A 170 -8.79 7.17 -3.16
C ILE A 170 -9.95 6.90 -4.11
N VAL A 171 -10.32 5.63 -4.28
CA VAL A 171 -11.43 5.20 -5.14
C VAL A 171 -12.40 4.34 -4.34
N GLY A 172 -13.70 4.48 -4.59
CA GLY A 172 -14.73 3.72 -3.87
C GLY A 172 -15.12 4.29 -2.51
N LYS A 173 -14.81 5.58 -2.27
CA LYS A 173 -15.16 6.31 -1.04
C LYS A 173 -15.45 7.78 -1.35
N GLU A 174 -16.46 8.35 -0.69
CA GLU A 174 -16.74 9.79 -0.81
C GLU A 174 -15.69 10.61 -0.04
N ILE A 175 -14.79 11.26 -0.78
CA ILE A 175 -13.65 11.97 -0.19
C ILE A 175 -13.94 13.45 0.10
N ALA A 176 -14.84 14.10 -0.63
CA ALA A 176 -14.95 15.56 -0.62
C ALA A 176 -15.49 16.15 0.69
N LYS A 177 -16.22 15.34 1.47
CA LYS A 177 -16.95 15.80 2.66
C LYS A 177 -16.14 15.76 3.95
N TRP A 178 -15.34 14.72 4.15
CA TRP A 178 -14.74 14.41 5.46
C TRP A 178 -13.22 14.30 5.46
N PHE A 179 -12.59 14.31 4.28
CA PHE A 179 -11.18 14.01 4.12
C PHE A 179 -10.45 15.19 3.47
N LYS A 180 -9.23 15.44 3.92
CA LYS A 180 -8.34 16.46 3.36
C LYS A 180 -6.89 16.09 3.63
N PRO A 181 -5.97 16.33 2.68
CA PRO A 181 -4.55 16.14 2.96
C PRO A 181 -4.12 17.06 4.11
N PHE A 182 -3.22 16.57 4.96
CA PHE A 182 -2.46 17.39 5.89
C PHE A 182 -1.55 18.35 5.13
N SER A 183 -1.52 19.60 5.59
CA SER A 183 -0.73 20.68 5.01
C SER A 183 0.52 21.02 5.81
N SER A 184 0.58 20.62 7.08
CA SER A 184 1.71 20.87 7.98
C SER A 184 1.90 19.73 8.99
N LEU A 185 3.10 19.65 9.56
CA LEU A 185 3.40 18.73 10.65
C LEU A 185 2.54 18.99 11.90
N GLU A 186 2.27 20.26 12.20
CA GLU A 186 1.42 20.67 13.32
C GLU A 186 -0.01 20.13 13.15
N GLU A 187 -0.60 20.25 11.95
CA GLU A 187 -1.93 19.72 11.66
C GLU A 187 -2.02 18.20 11.87
N LEU A 188 -0.98 17.46 11.45
CA LEU A 188 -0.89 16.01 11.66
C LEU A 188 -0.85 15.65 13.16
N ILE A 189 -0.01 16.35 13.94
CA ILE A 189 0.18 16.11 15.37
C ILE A 189 -1.07 16.47 16.17
N GLU A 190 -1.67 17.64 15.90
CA GLU A 190 -2.90 18.11 16.54
C GLU A 190 -4.07 17.16 16.27
N PHE A 191 -4.23 16.72 15.01
CA PHE A 191 -5.27 15.74 14.69
C PHE A 191 -5.07 14.46 15.51
N LYS A 192 -3.84 13.91 15.50
CA LYS A 192 -3.53 12.65 16.17
C LYS A 192 -3.69 12.73 17.70
N SER A 193 -3.39 13.87 18.30
CA SER A 193 -3.50 14.10 19.75
C SER A 193 -4.95 14.28 20.19
N GLY A 194 -5.80 14.84 19.34
CA GLY A 194 -7.24 14.98 19.57
C GLY A 194 -8.04 13.68 19.48
N MET A 195 -7.47 12.61 18.90
CA MET A 195 -8.13 11.31 18.78
C MET A 195 -8.34 10.63 20.14
N ARG A 196 -9.47 9.92 20.29
CA ARG A 196 -9.73 9.08 21.46
C ARG A 196 -8.63 8.03 21.66
N GLN A 197 -8.14 7.92 22.88
CA GLN A 197 -7.12 6.94 23.27
C GLN A 197 -7.69 5.50 23.27
N PRO A 198 -6.87 4.49 22.95
CA PRO A 198 -7.29 3.10 23.01
C PRO A 198 -7.61 2.67 24.46
N PRO A 199 -8.29 1.53 24.65
CA PRO A 199 -8.57 0.98 25.98
C PRO A 199 -7.29 0.75 26.79
N ALA A 200 -7.41 0.84 28.13
CA ALA A 200 -6.30 0.61 29.06
C ALA A 200 -5.56 -0.71 28.77
N GLY A 201 -4.24 -0.69 28.83
CA GLY A 201 -3.36 -1.83 28.52
C GLY A 201 -2.87 -1.90 27.06
N ASN A 202 -3.45 -1.10 26.17
CA ASN A 202 -2.91 -0.90 24.83
C ASN A 202 -1.86 0.21 24.81
N VAL A 203 -0.88 0.09 23.91
CA VAL A 203 0.07 1.17 23.62
C VAL A 203 -0.62 2.10 22.62
N PRO A 204 -0.93 3.36 22.98
CA PRO A 204 -1.44 4.33 22.02
C PRO A 204 -0.38 4.66 20.98
N ILE A 205 -0.82 5.12 19.81
CA ILE A 205 0.07 5.82 18.88
C ILE A 205 -0.01 7.30 19.21
N THR A 206 1.11 7.88 19.60
CA THR A 206 1.29 9.31 19.89
C THR A 206 2.44 9.84 19.05
N ILE A 207 2.35 11.10 18.64
CA ILE A 207 3.43 11.80 17.92
C ILE A 207 3.88 12.94 18.83
N THR A 208 5.15 12.96 19.20
CA THR A 208 5.72 13.97 20.08
C THR A 208 6.92 14.59 19.39
N GLN A 209 6.86 15.90 19.18
CA GLN A 209 7.91 16.66 18.51
C GLN A 209 8.85 17.28 19.53
N TYR A 210 10.15 17.13 19.29
CA TYR A 210 11.25 17.81 19.97
C TYR A 210 12.03 18.64 18.96
N ASP A 211 12.98 19.44 19.43
CA ASP A 211 13.81 20.26 18.55
C ASP A 211 14.66 19.41 17.60
N ASP A 212 15.16 18.26 18.04
CA ASP A 212 16.11 17.42 17.32
C ASP A 212 15.50 16.14 16.73
N ARG A 213 14.30 15.74 17.17
CA ARG A 213 13.65 14.49 16.74
C ARG A 213 12.13 14.54 16.86
N ILE A 214 11.47 13.59 16.22
CA ILE A 214 10.08 13.23 16.51
C ILE A 214 10.04 11.81 17.04
N GLU A 215 9.29 11.61 18.12
CA GLU A 215 9.00 10.29 18.67
C GLU A 215 7.59 9.86 18.26
N ILE A 216 7.46 8.63 17.78
CA ILE A 216 6.18 8.01 17.45
C ILE A 216 6.03 6.74 18.27
N SER A 217 5.12 6.73 19.24
CA SER A 217 4.86 5.52 20.02
C SER A 217 4.01 4.52 19.22
N GLY A 218 4.20 3.23 19.45
CA GLY A 218 3.33 2.20 18.90
C GLY A 218 3.89 0.79 18.99
N ARG A 219 3.07 -0.16 19.45
CA ARG A 219 3.48 -1.56 19.61
C ARG A 219 3.77 -2.23 18.27
N LEU A 220 4.93 -2.88 18.13
CA LEU A 220 5.27 -3.74 17.01
C LEU A 220 5.28 -5.23 17.39
N SER A 221 5.58 -5.55 18.66
CA SER A 221 5.59 -6.92 19.17
C SER A 221 4.18 -7.52 19.24
N LYS A 222 4.04 -8.75 18.75
CA LYS A 222 2.81 -9.54 18.84
C LYS A 222 3.13 -11.04 19.06
N PRO A 223 2.70 -11.63 20.20
CA PRO A 223 2.09 -10.98 21.37
C PRO A 223 3.02 -9.93 22.00
N GLY A 224 2.49 -9.06 22.85
CA GLY A 224 3.16 -7.82 23.26
C GLY A 224 4.52 -7.98 23.96
N ASP A 225 4.79 -9.15 24.50
CA ASP A 225 6.00 -9.56 25.24
C ASP A 225 6.98 -10.42 24.42
N ALA A 226 6.61 -10.81 23.20
CA ALA A 226 7.40 -11.70 22.34
C ALA A 226 8.73 -11.09 21.87
N GLY A 227 8.85 -9.76 21.83
CA GLY A 227 10.06 -9.10 21.35
C GLY A 227 10.22 -9.07 19.83
N ASN A 228 9.22 -9.55 19.08
CA ASN A 228 9.25 -9.65 17.62
C ASN A 228 8.70 -8.38 16.93
N ILE A 229 8.70 -8.37 15.60
CA ILE A 229 7.94 -7.42 14.79
C ILE A 229 6.84 -8.21 14.07
N GLY A 230 5.59 -8.10 14.57
CA GLY A 230 4.47 -8.91 14.06
C GLY A 230 3.09 -8.26 14.20
N HIS A 231 3.00 -7.00 14.64
CA HIS A 231 1.72 -6.29 14.77
C HIS A 231 1.37 -5.55 13.47
N ASP A 232 0.85 -6.28 12.47
CA ASP A 232 0.62 -5.75 11.11
C ASP A 232 -0.12 -4.41 11.02
N PRO A 233 -1.21 -4.15 11.76
CA PRO A 233 -1.87 -2.85 11.72
C PRO A 233 -0.95 -1.69 12.14
N ASN A 234 -0.08 -1.92 13.13
CA ASN A 234 0.82 -0.88 13.62
C ASN A 234 2.05 -0.75 12.72
N ILE A 235 2.53 -1.85 12.13
CA ILE A 235 3.57 -1.80 11.10
C ILE A 235 3.13 -0.83 9.99
N GLY A 236 1.92 -1.00 9.46
CA GLY A 236 1.41 -0.10 8.42
C GLY A 236 1.14 1.32 8.92
N ALA A 237 0.53 1.50 10.11
CA ALA A 237 0.30 2.83 10.70
C ALA A 237 1.60 3.62 10.89
N LEU A 238 2.59 3.02 11.56
CA LEU A 238 3.87 3.68 11.84
C LEU A 238 4.63 3.99 10.55
N SER A 239 4.54 3.11 9.54
CA SER A 239 5.13 3.35 8.22
C SER A 239 4.54 4.59 7.55
N MET A 240 3.21 4.67 7.43
CA MET A 240 2.55 5.77 6.73
C MET A 240 2.62 7.10 7.50
N ILE A 241 2.54 7.07 8.83
CA ILE A 241 2.75 8.27 9.67
C ILE A 241 4.17 8.80 9.46
N SER A 242 5.18 7.93 9.54
CA SER A 242 6.58 8.34 9.37
C SER A 242 6.84 8.89 7.97
N LYS A 243 6.28 8.26 6.92
CA LYS A 243 6.37 8.80 5.55
C LYS A 243 5.69 10.16 5.45
N CYS A 244 4.51 10.34 6.05
CA CYS A 244 3.80 11.61 6.05
C CYS A 244 4.64 12.72 6.71
N ILE A 245 5.27 12.43 7.84
CA ILE A 245 6.18 13.36 8.54
C ILE A 245 7.35 13.76 7.64
N ARG A 246 7.95 12.81 6.91
CA ARG A 246 8.99 13.10 5.90
C ARG A 246 8.45 13.99 4.76
N THR A 247 7.28 13.67 4.23
CA THR A 247 6.62 14.45 3.15
C THR A 247 6.29 15.87 3.59
N LEU A 248 5.94 16.08 4.86
CA LEU A 248 5.66 17.39 5.46
C LEU A 248 6.94 18.18 5.84
N GLY A 249 8.12 17.68 5.47
CA GLY A 249 9.38 18.42 5.53
C GLY A 249 10.27 18.13 6.73
N TRP A 250 9.94 17.16 7.60
CA TRP A 250 10.81 16.81 8.72
C TRP A 250 12.03 16.01 8.25
N ASN A 251 13.23 16.58 8.46
CA ASN A 251 14.49 16.00 8.00
C ASN A 251 15.42 15.53 9.14
N LYS A 252 14.99 15.61 10.40
CA LYS A 252 15.76 15.14 11.55
C LYS A 252 15.34 13.74 11.97
N ASP A 253 15.78 13.26 13.13
CA ASP A 253 15.49 11.91 13.58
C ASP A 253 13.98 11.66 13.73
N ILE A 254 13.55 10.45 13.36
CA ILE A 254 12.24 9.89 13.72
C ILE A 254 12.52 8.60 14.49
N ILE A 255 12.03 8.54 15.73
CA ILE A 255 12.28 7.41 16.64
C ILE A 255 10.95 6.75 16.99
N ILE A 256 10.83 5.45 16.70
CA ILE A 256 9.69 4.66 17.12
C ILE A 256 9.92 4.23 18.56
N THR A 257 8.97 4.53 19.45
CA THR A 257 9.05 4.25 20.89
C THR A 257 7.95 3.27 21.33
N MET A 258 8.08 2.70 22.53
CA MET A 258 7.09 1.78 23.11
C MET A 258 6.72 0.57 22.22
N HIS A 259 7.64 0.16 21.34
CA HIS A 259 7.38 -0.84 20.31
C HIS A 259 7.46 -2.30 20.81
N GLY A 260 8.19 -2.54 21.90
CA GLY A 260 8.33 -3.85 22.52
C GLY A 260 9.20 -4.83 21.74
N VAL A 261 9.96 -4.37 20.75
CA VAL A 261 10.94 -5.20 19.99
C VAL A 261 12.19 -5.39 20.85
N ARG A 262 12.82 -6.56 20.78
CA ARG A 262 14.09 -6.85 21.45
C ARG A 262 15.25 -6.90 20.46
N GLN A 263 16.44 -6.50 20.91
CA GLN A 263 17.66 -6.53 20.08
C GLN A 263 17.94 -7.93 19.51
N GLU A 264 17.67 -8.99 20.28
CA GLU A 264 17.84 -10.38 19.84
C GLU A 264 17.06 -10.68 18.54
N TYR A 265 15.82 -10.19 18.43
CA TYR A 265 15.01 -10.39 17.24
C TYR A 265 15.63 -9.69 16.02
N VAL A 266 16.07 -8.44 16.19
CA VAL A 266 16.71 -7.65 15.13
C VAL A 266 18.01 -8.29 14.66
N ASN A 267 18.83 -8.79 15.60
CA ASN A 267 20.06 -9.51 15.28
C ASN A 267 19.75 -10.81 14.50
N LYS A 268 18.69 -11.53 14.89
CA LYS A 268 18.27 -12.78 14.23
C LYS A 268 17.78 -12.57 12.81
N THR A 269 17.03 -11.50 12.53
CA THR A 269 16.50 -11.23 11.18
C THR A 269 17.60 -10.77 10.22
N LYS A 270 18.74 -10.26 10.71
CA LYS A 270 19.83 -9.70 9.90
C LYS A 270 19.32 -8.65 8.91
N GLY A 271 18.41 -7.79 9.36
CA GLY A 271 17.77 -6.77 8.52
C GLY A 271 16.65 -7.28 7.61
N LYS A 272 16.44 -8.59 7.49
CA LYS A 272 15.43 -9.18 6.59
C LYS A 272 14.03 -9.20 7.24
N ASN A 273 13.44 -8.03 7.37
CA ASN A 273 12.07 -7.87 7.87
C ASN A 273 11.43 -6.65 7.22
N LYS A 274 10.15 -6.75 6.84
CA LYS A 274 9.38 -5.68 6.18
C LYS A 274 9.51 -4.33 6.89
N PHE A 275 9.37 -4.29 8.22
CA PHE A 275 9.43 -3.01 8.93
C PHE A 275 10.86 -2.48 9.04
N LEU A 276 11.87 -3.35 9.13
CA LEU A 276 13.28 -2.92 9.08
C LEU A 276 13.63 -2.32 7.71
N TYR A 277 13.05 -2.86 6.61
CA TYR A 277 13.12 -2.22 5.29
C TYR A 277 12.52 -0.82 5.33
N ILE A 278 11.34 -0.63 5.92
CA ILE A 278 10.71 0.69 6.09
C ILE A 278 11.60 1.63 6.91
N CYS A 279 12.18 1.15 8.01
CA CYS A 279 13.13 1.94 8.81
C CYS A 279 14.32 2.40 7.96
N ASN A 280 14.86 1.55 7.11
CA ASN A 280 15.94 1.93 6.20
C ASN A 280 15.49 2.93 5.13
N ILE A 281 14.31 2.74 4.53
CA ILE A 281 13.76 3.62 3.49
C ILE A 281 13.52 5.05 4.01
N LEU A 282 13.08 5.18 5.26
CA LEU A 282 12.67 6.45 5.85
C LEU A 282 13.66 7.02 6.88
N ASP A 283 14.80 6.35 7.07
CA ASP A 283 15.78 6.65 8.12
C ASP A 283 15.12 6.77 9.51
N LEU A 284 14.50 5.66 9.95
CA LEU A 284 13.84 5.54 11.25
C LEU A 284 14.71 4.76 12.22
N LYS A 285 14.64 5.13 13.50
CA LYS A 285 15.28 4.41 14.60
C LYS A 285 14.23 3.74 15.47
N LEU A 286 14.60 2.65 16.13
CA LEU A 286 13.80 2.03 17.19
C LEU A 286 14.48 2.34 18.53
N ASP A 287 13.72 2.88 19.48
CA ASP A 287 14.25 3.24 20.79
C ASP A 287 14.87 2.01 21.51
N GLY A 288 16.07 2.18 22.06
CA GLY A 288 16.81 1.10 22.73
C GLY A 288 17.28 -0.04 21.81
N ILE A 289 17.21 0.11 20.49
CA ILE A 289 17.70 -0.88 19.51
C ILE A 289 18.85 -0.31 18.70
N ILE A 290 19.92 -1.08 18.59
CA ILE A 290 20.98 -0.85 17.62
C ILE A 290 20.46 -1.36 16.27
N MET A 291 20.17 -0.42 15.37
CA MET A 291 19.71 -0.73 14.01
C MET A 291 20.79 -1.50 13.25
N PRO A 292 20.42 -2.45 12.35
CA PRO A 292 21.39 -3.15 11.53
C PRO A 292 22.21 -2.17 10.66
N GLU A 293 23.52 -2.34 10.62
CA GLU A 293 24.42 -1.48 9.81
C GLU A 293 24.11 -1.55 8.30
N LYS A 294 23.57 -2.67 7.85
CA LYS A 294 23.11 -2.87 6.47
C LYS A 294 21.74 -3.53 6.46
N VAL A 295 20.80 -2.86 5.80
CA VAL A 295 19.48 -3.40 5.47
C VAL A 295 19.38 -3.38 3.95
N GLU A 296 19.60 -4.53 3.33
CA GLU A 296 19.48 -4.69 1.88
C GLU A 296 18.02 -5.00 1.54
N LEU A 297 17.42 -4.13 0.72
CA LEU A 297 16.12 -4.39 0.12
C LEU A 297 16.25 -5.57 -0.86
N PRO A 298 15.20 -6.38 -1.03
CA PRO A 298 15.12 -7.30 -2.16
C PRO A 298 15.42 -6.57 -3.48
N GLU A 299 16.18 -7.20 -4.38
CA GLU A 299 16.53 -6.60 -5.67
C GLU A 299 15.29 -6.34 -6.52
N LEU A 300 14.35 -7.29 -6.51
CA LEU A 300 13.09 -7.22 -7.26
C LEU A 300 11.94 -6.81 -6.35
N TYR A 301 11.07 -5.91 -6.81
CA TYR A 301 9.80 -5.62 -6.13
C TYR A 301 8.82 -6.81 -6.22
N TRP A 302 8.78 -7.42 -7.42
CA TRP A 302 7.93 -8.56 -7.78
C TRP A 302 8.68 -9.50 -8.73
N HIS A 303 8.23 -10.75 -8.83
CA HIS A 303 8.69 -11.74 -9.80
C HIS A 303 7.50 -12.55 -10.33
N TYR A 304 7.62 -13.14 -11.53
CA TYR A 304 6.59 -13.98 -12.12
C TYR A 304 6.46 -15.30 -11.38
N GLU A 305 5.22 -15.74 -11.19
CA GLU A 305 4.93 -17.09 -10.73
C GLU A 305 5.13 -18.10 -11.86
N MET A 306 5.90 -19.15 -11.56
CA MET A 306 6.30 -20.17 -12.56
C MET A 306 5.80 -21.57 -12.21
N SER A 307 5.21 -21.76 -11.02
CA SER A 307 4.86 -23.09 -10.51
C SER A 307 3.46 -23.22 -9.91
N SER A 308 2.84 -22.13 -9.44
CA SER A 308 1.52 -22.18 -8.81
C SER A 308 0.85 -20.81 -8.81
N GLU A 309 -0.49 -20.79 -8.90
CA GLU A 309 -1.27 -19.63 -8.46
C GLU A 309 -1.55 -19.74 -6.96
N LYS A 310 -1.61 -18.60 -6.26
CA LYS A 310 -2.04 -18.54 -4.86
C LYS A 310 -3.56 -18.64 -4.72
#